data_AF-A0A942BQ99-F1
#
_entry.id   AF-A0A942BQ99-F1
#
_cell.length_a   1.000
_cell.length_b   1.000
_cell.length_c   1.000
_cell.angle_alpha   90.00
_cell.angle_beta   90.00
_cell.angle_gamma   90.00
#
_symmetry.space_group_name_H-M   'P 1'
#
loop_
_entity.id
_entity.type
_entity.pdbx_description
1 polymer ?
#
loop_
_entity_poly.entity_id
_entity_poly.type
_entity_poly.pdbx_seq_one_letter_code
_entity_poly.pdbx_strand_id
1 'polypeptide(L)'
;MGLFNFLKAKGESTQELAERVRRAESEAAQKASQLDAMKELVRHLDEDRLLLMRAALELKPELDPKALGEVLLDIAFKPLGLASLFIALVDWEADVISFPIYHEGGRLRNQPTLPFKGGASGLTGKTMLAKAPLYIRTLEEGRNEGAIFSEAERISGLVPQSWYGVPLGEGRAFGLVSFQSFHPEAFPESRRRLMDALAAILASAFLGQLQRKG
;
A
#
# COMPACT_ATOMS: atom_id res chain seq x y z
N MET A 1 60.59 49.58 24.81
CA MET A 1 59.28 49.33 24.16
C MET A 1 59.38 48.07 23.33
N GLY A 2 58.63 47.00 23.64
CA GLY A 2 58.47 45.90 22.66
C GLY A 2 58.52 44.45 23.14
N LEU A 3 58.19 44.11 24.40
CA LEU A 3 58.14 42.69 24.81
C LEU A 3 56.90 42.25 25.62
N PHE A 4 55.94 43.15 25.88
CA PHE A 4 54.77 42.84 26.71
C PHE A 4 53.43 42.78 25.97
N ASN A 5 53.43 42.76 24.63
CA ASN A 5 52.19 42.79 23.84
C ASN A 5 51.94 41.54 22.99
N PHE A 6 52.72 40.46 23.14
CA PHE A 6 52.59 39.26 22.31
C PHE A 6 52.01 38.03 23.04
N LEU A 7 51.73 38.12 24.34
CA LEU A 7 51.20 37.01 25.15
C LEU A 7 49.77 37.23 25.66
N LYS A 8 49.02 38.17 25.06
CA LYS A 8 47.55 38.22 25.20
C LYS A 8 46.90 37.33 24.12
N ALA A 9 47.43 36.11 23.98
CA ALA A 9 46.90 35.10 23.08
C ALA A 9 45.61 34.52 23.68
N LYS A 10 44.48 34.91 23.11
CA LYS A 10 43.20 34.17 23.05
C LYS A 10 43.03 33.07 24.11
N GLY A 11 42.70 33.45 25.35
CA GLY A 11 42.03 32.54 26.28
C GLY A 11 40.53 32.73 26.11
N GLU A 12 39.86 31.85 25.38
CA GLU A 12 38.40 31.77 25.45
C GLU A 12 38.00 31.62 26.93
N SER A 13 36.98 32.35 27.36
CA SER A 13 36.46 32.20 28.72
C SER A 13 36.00 30.75 28.91
N THR A 14 36.21 30.17 30.09
CA THR A 14 35.71 28.83 30.42
C THR A 14 34.20 28.71 30.21
N GLN A 15 33.45 29.82 30.34
CA GLN A 15 32.02 29.87 30.01
C GLN A 15 31.76 29.77 28.50
N GLU A 16 32.54 30.45 27.68
CA GLU A 16 32.41 30.44 26.21
C GLU A 16 32.74 29.04 25.65
N LEU A 17 33.77 28.38 26.19
CA LEU A 17 34.10 27.00 25.85
C LEU A 17 32.97 26.03 26.25
N ALA A 18 32.39 26.20 27.45
CA ALA A 18 31.27 25.37 27.91
C ALA A 18 30.01 25.55 27.04
N GLU A 19 29.71 26.78 26.63
CA GLU A 19 28.60 27.06 25.71
C GLU A 19 28.84 26.45 24.32
N ARG A 20 30.05 26.53 23.78
CA ARG A 20 30.41 25.89 22.51
C ARG A 20 30.28 24.37 22.58
N VAL A 21 30.72 23.75 23.67
CA VAL A 21 30.57 22.30 23.88
C VAL A 21 29.08 21.92 23.94
N ARG A 22 28.27 22.63 24.73
CA ARG A 22 26.81 22.37 24.79
C ARG A 22 26.13 22.50 23.43
N ARG A 23 26.52 23.51 22.65
CA ARG A 23 26.00 23.71 21.29
C ARG A 23 26.40 22.55 20.37
N ALA A 24 27.66 22.15 20.40
CA ALA A 24 28.17 21.03 19.60
C ALA A 24 27.49 19.71 19.99
N GLU A 25 27.26 19.45 21.27
CA GLU A 25 26.52 18.28 21.77
C GLU A 25 25.07 18.27 21.28
N SER A 26 24.39 19.41 21.33
CA SER A 26 23.03 19.56 20.80
C SER A 26 22.96 19.31 19.30
N GLU A 27 23.89 19.88 18.53
CA GLU A 27 23.99 19.66 17.08
C GLU A 27 24.31 18.19 16.74
N ALA A 28 25.18 17.54 17.52
CA ALA A 28 25.50 16.12 17.36
C ALA A 28 24.28 15.23 17.64
N ALA A 29 23.52 15.52 18.71
CA ALA A 29 22.29 14.79 19.04
C ALA A 29 21.23 14.94 17.95
N GLN A 30 21.05 16.15 17.39
CA GLN A 30 20.14 16.39 16.27
C GLN A 30 20.56 15.60 15.02
N LYS A 31 21.85 15.62 14.67
CA LYS A 31 22.37 14.86 13.53
C LYS A 31 22.21 13.36 13.71
N ALA A 32 22.42 12.83 14.92
CA ALA A 32 22.20 11.42 15.22
C ALA A 32 20.72 11.03 15.00
N SER A 33 19.79 11.83 15.51
CA SER A 33 18.34 11.61 15.30
C SER A 33 17.95 11.66 13.81
N GLN A 34 18.50 12.61 13.04
CA GLN A 34 18.28 12.68 11.60
C GLN A 34 18.84 11.46 10.86
N LEU A 35 20.03 10.99 11.23
CA LEU A 35 20.65 9.81 10.63
C LEU A 35 19.79 8.56 10.88
N ASP A 36 19.26 8.40 12.09
CA ASP A 36 18.41 7.26 12.44
C ASP A 36 17.08 7.29 11.68
N ALA A 37 16.45 8.47 11.56
CA ALA A 37 15.27 8.63 10.71
C ALA A 37 15.56 8.31 9.24
N MET A 38 16.72 8.71 8.73
CA MET A 38 17.12 8.43 7.34
C MET A 38 17.40 6.94 7.11
N LYS A 39 18.03 6.25 8.05
CA LYS A 39 18.23 4.78 7.99
C LYS A 39 16.89 4.06 7.96
N GLU A 40 15.94 4.48 8.78
CA GLU A 40 14.61 3.88 8.84
C GLU A 40 13.84 4.09 7.51
N LEU A 41 13.96 5.27 6.91
CA LEU A 41 13.39 5.53 5.59
C LEU A 41 14.02 4.64 4.51
N VAL A 42 15.34 4.50 4.49
CA VAL A 42 16.05 3.63 3.54
C VAL A 42 15.60 2.17 3.72
N ARG A 43 15.48 1.71 4.97
CA ARG A 43 15.02 0.36 5.31
C ARG A 43 13.62 0.10 4.74
N HIS A 44 12.68 1.02 4.94
CA HIS A 44 11.34 0.89 4.39
C HIS A 44 11.31 0.91 2.85
N LEU A 45 12.15 1.72 2.21
CA LEU A 45 12.27 1.72 0.75
C LEU A 45 12.82 0.39 0.22
N ASP A 46 13.77 -0.22 0.93
CA ASP A 46 14.31 -1.53 0.55
C ASP A 46 13.27 -2.64 0.74
N GLU A 47 12.47 -2.61 1.82
CA GLU A 47 11.33 -3.51 1.99
C GLU A 47 10.34 -3.38 0.82
N ASP A 48 9.93 -2.16 0.47
CA ASP A 48 8.98 -1.91 -0.62
C ASP A 48 9.53 -2.42 -1.97
N ARG A 49 10.83 -2.22 -2.23
CA ARG A 49 11.51 -2.73 -3.43
C ARG A 49 11.52 -4.26 -3.47
N LEU A 50 11.78 -4.92 -2.35
CA LEU A 50 11.78 -6.38 -2.28
C LEU A 50 10.40 -6.96 -2.60
N LEU A 51 9.32 -6.31 -2.14
CA LEU A 51 7.96 -6.73 -2.48
C LEU A 51 7.70 -6.64 -3.99
N LEU A 52 8.13 -5.55 -4.64
CA LEU A 52 7.98 -5.38 -6.09
C LEU A 52 8.82 -6.37 -6.89
N MET A 53 10.07 -6.59 -6.49
CA MET A 53 10.94 -7.58 -7.14
C MET A 53 10.34 -8.98 -7.02
N ARG A 54 9.84 -9.33 -5.83
CA ARG A 54 9.19 -10.62 -5.60
C ARG A 54 7.95 -10.78 -6.46
N ALA A 55 7.10 -9.76 -6.52
CA ALA A 55 5.92 -9.74 -7.38
C ALA A 55 6.29 -9.93 -8.86
N ALA A 56 7.31 -9.22 -9.36
CA ALA A 56 7.76 -9.33 -10.74
C ALA A 56 8.32 -10.72 -11.09
N LEU A 57 8.91 -11.42 -10.13
CA LEU A 57 9.50 -12.75 -10.32
C LEU A 57 8.46 -13.88 -10.18
N GLU A 58 7.48 -13.73 -9.28
CA GLU A 58 6.55 -14.79 -8.91
C GLU A 58 5.17 -14.67 -9.58
N LEU A 59 4.70 -13.45 -9.90
CA LEU A 59 3.44 -13.25 -10.63
C LEU A 59 3.66 -13.49 -12.11
N LYS A 60 3.67 -14.77 -12.49
CA LYS A 60 3.92 -15.18 -13.86
C LYS A 60 2.63 -15.44 -14.62
N PRO A 61 2.56 -15.08 -15.91
CA PRO A 61 1.37 -15.28 -16.71
C PRO A 61 1.02 -16.77 -16.96
N GLU A 62 1.84 -17.75 -16.53
CA GLU A 62 1.49 -19.18 -16.64
C GLU A 62 0.57 -19.64 -15.50
N LEU A 63 0.58 -18.91 -14.38
CA LEU A 63 -0.27 -19.20 -13.23
C LEU A 63 -1.71 -18.94 -13.60
N ASP A 64 -2.66 -19.66 -13.00
CA ASP A 64 -4.08 -19.34 -13.15
C ASP A 64 -4.49 -18.13 -12.27
N PRO A 65 -5.69 -17.55 -12.46
CA PRO A 65 -6.16 -16.43 -11.66
C PRO A 65 -6.11 -16.61 -10.14
N LYS A 66 -6.37 -17.83 -9.65
CA LYS A 66 -6.36 -18.12 -8.22
C LYS A 66 -4.93 -18.15 -7.70
N ALA A 67 -4.03 -18.84 -8.40
CA ALA A 67 -2.61 -18.91 -8.07
C ALA A 67 -1.94 -17.53 -8.09
N LEU A 68 -2.26 -16.67 -9.08
CA LEU A 68 -1.79 -15.27 -9.09
C LEU A 68 -2.25 -14.51 -7.84
N GLY A 69 -3.51 -14.70 -7.45
CA GLY A 69 -4.03 -14.06 -6.25
C GLY A 69 -3.39 -14.59 -4.97
N GLU A 70 -3.11 -15.88 -4.87
CA GLU A 70 -2.42 -16.48 -3.72
C GLU A 70 -1.01 -15.93 -3.56
N VAL A 71 -0.27 -15.82 -4.67
CA VAL A 71 1.06 -15.20 -4.69
C VAL A 71 0.98 -13.74 -4.23
N LEU A 72 0.05 -12.95 -4.77
CA LEU A 72 -0.11 -11.55 -4.34
C LEU A 72 -0.48 -11.44 -2.86
N LEU A 73 -1.37 -12.30 -2.38
CA LEU A 73 -1.77 -12.33 -0.98
C LEU A 73 -0.57 -12.62 -0.08
N ASP A 74 0.26 -13.60 -0.43
CA ASP A 74 1.47 -13.94 0.35
C ASP A 74 2.49 -12.79 0.36
N ILE A 75 2.69 -12.12 -0.78
CA ILE A 75 3.60 -10.97 -0.90
C ILE A 75 3.10 -9.77 -0.11
N ALA A 76 1.81 -9.43 -0.21
CA ALA A 76 1.30 -8.13 0.21
C ALA A 76 0.64 -8.15 1.60
N PHE A 77 -0.01 -9.24 2.01
CA PHE A 77 -0.96 -9.19 3.13
C PHE A 77 -0.34 -8.78 4.46
N LYS A 78 0.70 -9.51 4.92
CA LYS A 78 1.38 -9.19 6.18
C LYS A 78 2.27 -7.95 6.07
N PRO A 79 3.12 -7.80 5.03
CA PRO A 79 4.02 -6.65 4.95
C PRO A 79 3.30 -5.31 4.85
N LEU A 80 2.10 -5.28 4.25
CA LEU A 80 1.29 -4.07 4.18
C LEU A 80 0.31 -3.90 5.36
N GLY A 81 0.32 -4.82 6.34
CA GLY A 81 -0.55 -4.75 7.52
C GLY A 81 -2.04 -4.81 7.18
N LEU A 82 -2.43 -5.60 6.18
CA LEU A 82 -3.81 -5.64 5.71
C LEU A 82 -4.72 -6.42 6.65
N ALA A 83 -5.98 -5.97 6.73
CA ALA A 83 -7.07 -6.68 7.37
C ALA A 83 -7.75 -7.66 6.40
N SER A 84 -7.95 -7.20 5.16
CA SER A 84 -8.60 -7.93 4.08
C SER A 84 -7.94 -7.59 2.74
N LEU A 85 -7.95 -8.55 1.82
CA LEU A 85 -7.50 -8.39 0.45
C LEU A 85 -8.37 -9.24 -0.46
N PHE A 86 -8.87 -8.68 -1.56
CA PHE A 86 -9.53 -9.49 -2.57
C PHE A 86 -9.15 -9.03 -3.97
N ILE A 87 -9.23 -9.96 -4.91
CA ILE A 87 -9.15 -9.68 -6.34
C ILE A 87 -10.51 -9.98 -6.92
N ALA A 88 -11.04 -9.05 -7.71
CA ALA A 88 -12.26 -9.23 -8.46
C ALA A 88 -11.94 -9.18 -9.96
N LEU A 89 -12.51 -10.10 -10.73
CA LEU A 89 -12.43 -10.11 -12.19
C LEU A 89 -13.83 -9.97 -12.78
N VAL A 90 -13.97 -9.15 -13.81
CA VAL A 90 -15.24 -8.85 -14.47
C VAL A 90 -15.24 -9.45 -15.86
N ASP A 91 -16.27 -10.25 -16.13
CA ASP A 91 -16.68 -10.58 -17.48
C ASP A 91 -17.77 -9.58 -17.90
N TRP A 92 -17.39 -8.68 -18.80
CA TRP A 92 -18.24 -7.60 -19.26
C TRP A 92 -19.29 -8.02 -20.29
N GLU A 93 -19.11 -9.16 -20.95
CA GLU A 93 -20.08 -9.69 -21.91
C GLU A 93 -21.16 -10.48 -21.16
N ALA A 94 -20.76 -11.31 -20.21
CA ALA A 94 -21.67 -12.05 -19.35
C ALA A 94 -22.26 -11.20 -18.21
N ASP A 95 -21.74 -9.99 -17.99
CA ASP A 95 -22.11 -9.07 -16.91
C ASP A 95 -22.01 -9.72 -15.51
N VAL A 96 -20.90 -10.41 -15.26
CA VAL A 96 -20.61 -11.08 -13.99
C VAL A 96 -19.27 -10.68 -13.41
N ILE A 97 -19.18 -10.75 -12.09
CA ILE A 97 -17.97 -10.51 -11.31
C ILE A 97 -17.62 -11.76 -10.51
N SER A 98 -16.37 -12.17 -10.56
CA SER A 98 -15.83 -13.34 -9.87
C SER A 98 -14.66 -12.94 -8.98
N PHE A 99 -14.35 -13.77 -7.97
CA PHE A 99 -13.34 -13.46 -6.97
C PHE A 99 -12.33 -14.60 -6.85
N PRO A 100 -11.24 -14.60 -7.65
CA PRO A 100 -10.22 -15.64 -7.57
C PRO A 100 -9.62 -15.77 -6.18
N ILE A 101 -9.51 -14.64 -5.46
CA ILE A 101 -9.15 -14.59 -4.05
C ILE A 101 -10.05 -13.60 -3.34
N TYR A 102 -10.59 -14.04 -2.20
CA TYR A 102 -11.32 -13.21 -1.26
C TYR A 102 -10.83 -13.54 0.15
N HIS A 103 -9.92 -12.73 0.68
CA HIS A 103 -9.37 -12.87 2.01
C HIS A 103 -9.98 -11.82 2.94
N GLU A 104 -10.69 -12.28 3.96
CA GLU A 104 -11.45 -11.44 4.88
C GLU A 104 -11.17 -11.87 6.33
N GLY A 105 -10.76 -10.92 7.17
CA GLY A 105 -10.56 -11.16 8.59
C GLY A 105 -9.56 -12.27 8.91
N GLY A 106 -8.46 -12.35 8.14
CA GLY A 106 -7.44 -13.38 8.35
C GLY A 106 -7.73 -14.75 7.72
N ARG A 107 -8.80 -14.89 6.93
CA ARG A 107 -9.19 -16.18 6.32
C ARG A 107 -9.53 -16.04 4.84
N LEU A 108 -9.09 -17.01 4.04
CA LEU A 108 -9.61 -17.20 2.69
C LEU A 108 -11.08 -17.61 2.74
N ARG A 109 -11.89 -16.98 1.91
CA ARG A 109 -13.31 -17.26 1.73
C ARG A 109 -13.56 -17.63 0.28
N ASN A 110 -14.47 -18.59 0.07
CA ASN A 110 -15.01 -18.86 -1.24
C ASN A 110 -16.18 -17.91 -1.49
N GLN A 111 -15.91 -16.82 -2.19
CA GLN A 111 -16.93 -15.86 -2.59
C GLN A 111 -17.53 -16.28 -3.94
N PRO A 112 -18.86 -16.46 -4.06
CA PRO A 112 -19.47 -16.88 -5.31
C PRO A 112 -19.37 -15.79 -6.38
N THR A 113 -19.44 -16.19 -7.65
CA THR A 113 -19.65 -15.27 -8.77
C THR A 113 -20.99 -14.56 -8.62
N LEU A 114 -21.03 -13.25 -8.85
CA LEU A 114 -22.21 -12.41 -8.71
C LEU A 114 -22.52 -11.68 -10.03
N PRO A 115 -23.77 -11.27 -10.27
CA PRO A 115 -24.08 -10.32 -11.34
C PRO A 115 -23.39 -8.97 -11.10
N PHE A 116 -22.72 -8.43 -12.12
CA PHE A 116 -22.02 -7.14 -12.03
C PHE A 116 -22.94 -5.95 -12.30
N LYS A 117 -24.05 -6.15 -13.02
CA LYS A 117 -25.10 -5.15 -13.26
C LYS A 117 -24.53 -3.85 -13.83
N GLY A 118 -23.64 -3.97 -14.82
CA GLY A 118 -23.00 -2.83 -15.48
C GLY A 118 -22.07 -2.01 -14.59
N GLY A 119 -21.66 -2.54 -13.43
CA GLY A 119 -20.73 -1.88 -12.51
C GLY A 119 -21.36 -0.80 -11.61
N ALA A 120 -22.69 -0.76 -11.50
CA ALA A 120 -23.38 0.28 -10.74
C ALA A 120 -23.32 0.11 -9.21
N SER A 121 -22.72 -0.96 -8.69
CA SER A 121 -22.83 -1.32 -7.27
C SER A 121 -21.48 -1.40 -6.55
N GLY A 122 -21.45 -0.81 -5.35
CA GLY A 122 -20.31 -0.85 -4.43
C GLY A 122 -19.08 -0.07 -4.89
N LEU A 123 -18.06 -0.09 -4.03
CA LEU A 123 -16.77 0.57 -4.29
C LEU A 123 -16.05 -0.06 -5.50
N THR A 124 -16.17 -1.38 -5.68
CA THR A 124 -15.61 -2.07 -6.84
C THR A 124 -16.18 -1.51 -8.14
N GLY A 125 -17.51 -1.44 -8.28
CA GLY A 125 -18.16 -0.88 -9.45
C GLY A 125 -17.72 0.56 -9.75
N LYS A 126 -17.72 1.41 -8.72
CA LYS A 126 -17.23 2.81 -8.81
C LYS A 126 -15.80 2.90 -9.34
N THR A 127 -14.90 2.10 -8.78
CA THR A 127 -13.47 2.09 -9.16
C THR A 127 -13.29 1.62 -10.60
N MET A 128 -13.99 0.55 -10.99
CA MET A 128 -13.95 0.00 -12.35
C MET A 128 -14.48 1.00 -13.39
N LEU A 129 -15.56 1.70 -13.09
CA LEU A 129 -16.15 2.71 -13.98
C LEU A 129 -15.29 3.98 -14.08
N ALA A 130 -14.69 4.40 -12.97
CA ALA A 130 -13.79 5.56 -12.93
C ALA A 130 -12.45 5.30 -13.63
N LYS A 131 -12.05 4.03 -13.76
CA LYS A 131 -10.77 3.61 -14.38
C LYS A 131 -9.55 4.23 -13.68
N ALA A 132 -9.70 4.53 -12.41
CA ALA A 132 -8.68 5.13 -11.57
C ALA A 132 -8.77 4.53 -10.16
N PRO A 133 -7.65 4.46 -9.42
CA PRO A 133 -7.68 4.01 -8.04
C PRO A 133 -8.63 4.86 -7.18
N LEU A 134 -9.35 4.21 -6.27
CA LEU A 134 -10.25 4.87 -5.34
C LEU A 134 -9.79 4.60 -3.91
N TYR A 135 -9.53 5.68 -3.16
CA TYR A 135 -9.16 5.60 -1.75
C TYR A 135 -10.29 6.08 -0.84
N ILE A 136 -10.78 5.17 -0.02
CA ILE A 136 -11.72 5.41 1.07
C ILE A 136 -10.94 5.38 2.38
N ARG A 137 -10.91 6.52 3.07
CA ARG A 137 -10.12 6.76 4.27
C ARG A 137 -10.79 6.26 5.52
N THR A 138 -12.13 6.31 5.57
CA THR A 138 -12.90 5.96 6.77
C THR A 138 -14.10 5.08 6.43
N LEU A 139 -14.60 4.34 7.42
CA LEU A 139 -15.81 3.53 7.26
C LEU A 139 -17.03 4.41 6.92
N GLU A 140 -17.09 5.61 7.47
CA GLU A 140 -18.14 6.58 7.16
C GLU A 140 -18.09 7.04 5.70
N GLU A 141 -16.91 7.39 5.20
CA GLU A 141 -16.71 7.70 3.78
C GLU A 141 -17.14 6.51 2.91
N GLY A 142 -16.77 5.29 3.29
CA GLY A 142 -17.18 4.07 2.59
C GLY A 142 -18.69 3.90 2.53
N ARG A 143 -19.41 4.14 3.65
CA ARG A 143 -20.88 4.08 3.68
C ARG A 143 -21.52 5.12 2.77
N ASN A 144 -21.02 6.35 2.79
CA ASN A 144 -21.49 7.43 1.93
C ASN A 144 -21.22 7.12 0.44
N GLU A 145 -20.11 6.44 0.17
CA GLU A 145 -19.74 5.96 -1.15
C GLU A 145 -20.43 4.63 -1.54
N GLY A 146 -21.37 4.12 -0.73
CA GLY A 146 -22.16 2.95 -1.08
C GLY A 146 -21.43 1.62 -0.93
N ALA A 147 -20.49 1.52 0.02
CA ALA A 147 -19.81 0.27 0.36
C ALA A 147 -20.81 -0.85 0.69
N ILE A 148 -20.52 -2.03 0.18
CA ILE A 148 -21.29 -3.25 0.42
C ILE A 148 -20.51 -4.09 1.42
N PHE A 149 -21.11 -4.32 2.59
CA PHE A 149 -20.53 -5.15 3.64
C PHE A 149 -21.00 -6.59 3.52
N SER A 150 -20.07 -7.52 3.69
CA SER A 150 -20.34 -8.96 3.72
C SER A 150 -21.18 -9.33 4.95
N GLU A 151 -21.79 -10.51 4.92
CA GLU A 151 -22.53 -11.01 6.08
C GLU A 151 -21.61 -11.24 7.28
N ALA A 152 -20.38 -11.70 7.05
CA ALA A 152 -19.40 -11.90 8.11
C ALA A 152 -18.98 -10.57 8.76
N GLU A 153 -18.79 -9.52 7.98
CA GLU A 153 -18.52 -8.16 8.48
C GLU A 153 -19.69 -7.64 9.33
N ARG A 154 -20.92 -7.86 8.88
CA ARG A 154 -22.14 -7.44 9.61
C ARG A 154 -22.30 -8.19 10.93
N ILE A 155 -22.07 -9.50 10.94
CA ILE A 155 -22.22 -10.34 12.14
C ILE A 155 -21.10 -10.07 13.15
N SER A 156 -19.85 -10.04 12.69
CA SER A 156 -18.68 -9.93 13.57
C SER A 156 -18.41 -8.50 14.05
N GLY A 157 -18.88 -7.49 13.31
CA GLY A 157 -18.52 -6.10 13.52
C GLY A 157 -17.06 -5.77 13.13
N LEU A 158 -16.29 -6.75 12.63
CA LEU A 158 -14.92 -6.57 12.15
C LEU A 158 -14.93 -6.00 10.74
N VAL A 159 -15.35 -4.75 10.62
CA VAL A 159 -15.44 -4.05 9.34
C VAL A 159 -14.17 -3.24 9.10
N PRO A 160 -13.54 -3.35 7.91
CA PRO A 160 -12.42 -2.47 7.55
C PRO A 160 -12.80 -0.99 7.60
N GLN A 161 -11.92 -0.19 8.21
CA GLN A 161 -12.08 1.25 8.35
C GLN A 161 -11.56 2.01 7.15
N SER A 162 -10.62 1.45 6.38
CA SER A 162 -10.15 2.06 5.14
C SER A 162 -10.01 1.01 4.05
N TRP A 163 -10.17 1.47 2.80
CA TRP A 163 -10.24 0.63 1.61
C TRP A 163 -9.54 1.35 0.46
N TYR A 164 -8.67 0.64 -0.26
CA TYR A 164 -8.01 1.12 -1.45
C TYR A 164 -8.18 0.12 -2.59
N GLY A 165 -8.91 0.53 -3.62
CA GLY A 165 -9.15 -0.27 -4.81
C GLY A 165 -8.33 0.23 -5.98
N VAL A 166 -7.59 -0.69 -6.60
CA VAL A 166 -6.79 -0.41 -7.79
C VAL A 166 -7.34 -1.22 -8.96
N PRO A 167 -7.78 -0.56 -10.06
CA PRO A 167 -8.24 -1.28 -11.24
C PRO A 167 -7.08 -2.00 -11.94
N LEU A 168 -7.39 -3.15 -12.55
CA LEU A 168 -6.48 -3.97 -13.34
C LEU A 168 -6.80 -3.76 -14.84
N GLY A 169 -5.80 -3.29 -15.57
CA GLY A 169 -5.88 -3.01 -17.00
C GLY A 169 -6.02 -1.52 -17.32
N GLU A 170 -5.56 -1.15 -18.51
CA GLU A 170 -5.68 0.20 -19.04
C GLU A 170 -7.03 0.37 -19.75
N GLY A 171 -7.69 1.52 -19.58
CA GLY A 171 -8.99 1.76 -20.19
C GLY A 171 -10.12 0.99 -19.49
N ARG A 172 -10.77 0.04 -20.19
CA ARG A 172 -11.85 -0.75 -19.57
C ARG A 172 -11.21 -1.84 -18.70
N ALA A 173 -11.07 -1.55 -17.41
CA ALA A 173 -10.51 -2.49 -16.45
C ALA A 173 -11.23 -3.85 -16.52
N PHE A 174 -10.47 -4.94 -16.51
CA PHE A 174 -11.00 -6.31 -16.49
C PHE A 174 -11.08 -6.89 -15.07
N GLY A 175 -10.50 -6.19 -14.09
CA GLY A 175 -10.61 -6.55 -12.69
C GLY A 175 -10.13 -5.44 -11.77
N LEU A 176 -10.08 -5.73 -10.48
CA LEU A 176 -9.58 -4.83 -9.44
C LEU A 176 -8.93 -5.66 -8.32
N VAL A 177 -7.89 -5.11 -7.70
CA VAL A 177 -7.41 -5.55 -6.39
C VAL A 177 -7.83 -4.55 -5.31
N SER A 178 -8.29 -5.07 -4.18
CA SER A 178 -8.71 -4.32 -3.00
C SER A 178 -7.77 -4.58 -1.84
N PHE A 179 -7.27 -3.51 -1.24
CA PHE A 179 -6.45 -3.49 -0.02
C PHE A 179 -7.24 -2.83 1.11
N GLN A 180 -7.35 -3.45 2.27
CA GLN A 180 -8.20 -2.95 3.34
C GLN A 180 -7.52 -3.03 4.71
N SER A 181 -7.84 -2.10 5.60
CA SER A 181 -7.28 -2.02 6.95
C SER A 181 -8.36 -1.78 7.99
N PHE A 182 -8.16 -2.30 9.21
CA PHE A 182 -8.98 -1.98 10.37
C PHE A 182 -8.68 -0.58 10.94
N HIS A 183 -7.70 0.14 10.41
CA HIS A 183 -7.41 1.52 10.77
C HIS A 183 -7.92 2.50 9.72
N PRO A 184 -8.47 3.66 10.13
CA PRO A 184 -8.74 4.75 9.21
C PRO A 184 -7.42 5.32 8.69
N GLU A 185 -7.46 5.93 7.50
CA GLU A 185 -6.32 6.62 6.89
C GLU A 185 -5.04 5.77 6.76
N ALA A 186 -5.19 4.43 6.71
CA ALA A 186 -4.07 3.50 6.84
C ALA A 186 -3.06 3.50 5.68
N PHE A 187 -3.39 4.13 4.55
CA PHE A 187 -2.62 4.03 3.31
C PHE A 187 -2.12 5.41 2.90
N PRO A 188 -0.95 5.86 3.40
CA PRO A 188 -0.33 7.09 2.92
C PRO A 188 0.08 6.96 1.45
N GLU A 189 0.36 8.09 0.81
CA GLU A 189 0.63 8.12 -0.63
C GLU A 189 1.79 7.20 -1.07
N SER A 190 2.87 7.14 -0.29
CA SER A 190 3.99 6.22 -0.55
C SER A 190 3.55 4.76 -0.58
N ARG A 191 2.68 4.36 0.34
CA ARG A 191 2.11 3.01 0.42
C ARG A 191 1.18 2.72 -0.76
N ARG A 192 0.36 3.69 -1.15
CA ARG A 192 -0.52 3.56 -2.33
C ARG A 192 0.27 3.41 -3.63
N ARG A 193 1.38 4.14 -3.81
CA ARG A 193 2.27 3.96 -4.98
C ARG A 193 2.84 2.55 -5.08
N LEU A 194 3.18 1.93 -3.96
CA LEU A 194 3.59 0.52 -3.93
C LEU A 194 2.43 -0.41 -4.33
N MET A 195 1.25 -0.19 -3.78
CA MET A 195 0.04 -0.97 -4.11
C MET A 195 -0.33 -0.85 -5.58
N ASP A 196 -0.21 0.35 -6.17
CA ASP A 196 -0.43 0.60 -7.59
C ASP A 196 0.55 -0.20 -8.44
N ALA A 197 1.84 -0.21 -8.07
CA ALA A 197 2.86 -0.98 -8.78
C ALA A 197 2.64 -2.49 -8.65
N LEU A 198 2.25 -3.01 -7.49
CA LEU A 198 1.87 -4.42 -7.32
C LEU A 198 0.67 -4.80 -8.20
N ALA A 199 -0.35 -3.94 -8.25
CA ALA A 199 -1.52 -4.13 -9.11
C ALA A 199 -1.15 -4.10 -10.60
N ALA A 200 -0.22 -3.24 -11.02
CA ALA A 200 0.25 -3.18 -12.40
C ALA A 200 1.01 -4.45 -12.83
N ILE A 201 1.85 -4.99 -11.95
CA ILE A 201 2.54 -6.28 -12.17
C ILE A 201 1.51 -7.41 -12.29
N LEU A 202 0.55 -7.46 -11.37
CA LEU A 202 -0.54 -8.43 -11.40
C LEU A 202 -1.35 -8.34 -12.70
N ALA A 203 -1.74 -7.13 -13.11
CA ALA A 203 -2.50 -6.90 -14.33
C ALA A 203 -1.72 -7.38 -15.57
N SER A 204 -0.41 -7.15 -15.60
CA SER A 204 0.46 -7.63 -16.69
C SER A 204 0.49 -9.16 -16.76
N ALA A 205 0.55 -9.84 -15.62
CA ALA A 205 0.47 -11.30 -15.56
C ALA A 205 -0.89 -11.84 -16.05
N PHE A 206 -1.99 -11.19 -15.69
CA PHE A 206 -3.32 -11.54 -16.22
C PHE A 206 -3.42 -11.37 -17.74
N LEU A 207 -2.94 -10.25 -18.28
CA LEU A 207 -2.98 -10.00 -19.73
C LEU A 207 -2.11 -11.00 -20.52
N GLY A 208 -0.96 -11.40 -19.99
CA GLY A 208 -0.11 -12.41 -20.60
C GLY A 208 -0.75 -13.81 -20.66
N GLN A 209 -1.73 -14.12 -19.81
CA GLN A 209 -2.54 -15.35 -19.96
C GLN A 209 -3.45 -15.27 -21.19
N LEU A 210 -4.12 -14.12 -21.37
CA LEU A 210 -5.11 -13.94 -22.43
C LEU A 210 -4.47 -14.01 -23.82
N GLN A 211 -3.28 -13.43 -23.99
CA GLN A 211 -2.53 -13.46 -25.25
C GLN A 211 -2.01 -14.85 -25.63
N ARG A 212 -1.98 -15.81 -24.70
CA ARG A 212 -1.57 -17.21 -24.98
C ARG A 212 -2.73 -18.14 -25.28
N LYS A 213 -3.96 -17.72 -24.99
CA LYS A 213 -5.18 -18.49 -25.26
C LYS A 213 -5.82 -18.14 -26.61
N GLY A 214 -5.40 -17.05 -27.25
CA GLY A 214 -5.78 -16.67 -28.61
C GLY A 214 -4.66 -17.00 -29.59
#